data_AF-A0A5K1FGG5-F1
#
_entry.id   AF-A0A5K1FGG5-F1
#
_cell.length_a   1.000
_cell.length_b   1.000
_cell.length_c   1.000
_cell.angle_alpha   90.00
_cell.angle_beta   90.00
_cell.angle_gamma   90.00
#
_symmetry.space_group_name_H-M   'P 1'
#
loop_
_entity.id
_entity.type
_entity.pdbx_description
1 polymer ?
#
loop_
_entity_poly.entity_id
_entity_poly.type
_entity_poly.pdbx_seq_one_letter_code
_entity_poly.pdbx_strand_id
1 'polypeptide(L)'
;FYFILDALSIEEQHHLVRESLTQFPQPPNRTNHNAIYGPIYNLFDAHKEGKVLVELCSPNTKAIDAGSCLDSIDSNACRWVFVEEGHCTSKGSPHKKLPASMLLRKLRWSTLGLQFDWSK
;
A
#
# COMPACT_ATOMS: atom_id res chain seq x y z
N PHE A 1 -8.28 3.45 -36.13
CA PHE A 1 -8.10 2.42 -35.09
C PHE A 1 -7.08 1.42 -35.61
N TYR A 2 -6.01 1.18 -34.86
CA TYR A 2 -4.95 0.24 -35.23
C TYR A 2 -4.91 -0.86 -34.18
N PHE A 3 -4.75 -2.11 -34.62
CA PHE A 3 -4.57 -3.25 -33.74
C PHE A 3 -3.31 -3.98 -34.20
N ILE A 4 -2.34 -4.10 -33.31
CA ILE A 4 -1.03 -4.71 -33.61
C ILE A 4 -0.95 -5.99 -32.81
N LEU A 5 -0.86 -7.11 -33.52
CA LEU A 5 -0.67 -8.43 -32.94
C LEU A 5 0.82 -8.67 -32.65
N ASP A 6 1.09 -9.39 -31.58
CA ASP A 6 2.44 -9.88 -31.23
C ASP A 6 3.53 -8.80 -31.24
N ALA A 7 3.18 -7.60 -30.77
CA ALA A 7 4.07 -6.43 -30.79
C ALA A 7 5.23 -6.52 -29.77
N LEU A 8 5.12 -7.43 -28.80
CA LEU A 8 6.04 -7.55 -27.66
C LEU A 8 6.54 -8.98 -27.56
N SER A 9 7.84 -9.14 -27.31
CA SER A 9 8.39 -10.46 -27.01
C SER A 9 7.83 -11.01 -25.68
N ILE A 10 7.95 -12.31 -25.48
CA ILE A 10 7.56 -12.96 -24.23
C ILE A 10 8.31 -12.34 -23.04
N GLU A 11 9.58 -12.01 -23.21
CA GLU A 11 10.42 -11.38 -22.19
C GLU A 11 9.90 -9.98 -21.81
N GLU A 12 9.52 -9.17 -22.80
CA GLU A 12 8.95 -7.84 -22.59
C GLU A 12 7.59 -7.91 -21.89
N GLN A 13 6.75 -8.87 -22.29
CA GLN A 13 5.46 -9.13 -21.64
C GLN A 13 5.67 -9.50 -20.17
N HIS A 14 6.56 -10.45 -19.87
CA HIS A 14 6.88 -10.83 -18.50
C HIS A 14 7.47 -9.68 -17.69
N HIS A 15 8.32 -8.85 -18.31
CA HIS A 15 8.88 -7.68 -17.67
C HIS A 15 7.78 -6.69 -17.28
N LEU A 16 6.92 -6.30 -18.21
CA LEU A 16 5.83 -5.35 -17.95
C LEU A 16 4.82 -5.88 -16.92
N VAL A 17 4.49 -7.18 -16.96
CA VAL A 17 3.64 -7.81 -15.95
C VAL A 17 4.28 -7.72 -14.57
N ARG A 18 5.59 -8.00 -14.46
CA ARG A 18 6.31 -7.88 -13.18
C ARG A 18 6.26 -6.44 -12.67
N GLU A 19 6.65 -5.48 -13.49
CA GLU A 19 6.69 -4.06 -13.14
C GLU A 19 5.31 -3.51 -12.75
N SER A 20 4.25 -3.99 -13.41
CA SER A 20 2.86 -3.61 -13.08
C SER A 20 2.42 -4.03 -11.68
N LEU A 21 3.08 -5.03 -11.09
CA LEU A 21 2.77 -5.53 -9.75
C LEU A 21 3.80 -5.07 -8.71
N THR A 22 5.04 -4.79 -9.11
CA THR A 22 6.14 -4.47 -8.19
C THR A 22 6.41 -2.97 -8.10
N GLN A 23 6.72 -2.29 -9.21
CA GLN A 23 7.21 -0.92 -9.24
C GLN A 23 6.10 0.11 -9.47
N PHE A 24 5.22 -0.12 -10.45
CA PHE A 24 4.18 0.84 -10.82
C PHE A 24 3.20 1.16 -9.69
N PRO A 25 2.83 0.22 -8.80
CA PRO A 25 1.95 0.53 -7.67
C PRO A 25 2.66 1.21 -6.49
N GLN A 26 3.99 1.36 -6.51
CA GLN A 26 4.71 2.00 -5.41
C GLN A 26 4.46 3.51 -5.40
N PRO A 27 4.40 4.13 -4.21
CA PRO A 27 4.47 5.58 -4.09
C PRO A 27 5.71 6.12 -4.83
N PRO A 28 5.62 7.26 -5.55
CA PRO A 28 4.57 8.28 -5.45
C PRO A 28 3.31 8.02 -6.30
N ASN A 29 3.23 6.90 -7.03
CA ASN A 29 2.04 6.59 -7.83
C ASN A 29 0.84 6.29 -6.91
N ARG A 30 -0.33 6.82 -7.27
CA ARG A 30 -1.58 6.53 -6.57
C ARG A 30 -2.19 5.24 -7.11
N THR A 31 -2.82 4.50 -6.23
CA THR A 31 -3.62 3.32 -6.53
C THR A 31 -5.03 3.48 -5.94
N ASN A 32 -5.93 2.56 -6.28
CA ASN A 32 -7.27 2.52 -5.68
C ASN A 32 -7.29 2.35 -4.16
N HIS A 33 -6.19 1.87 -3.57
CA HIS A 33 -6.07 1.64 -2.13
C HIS A 33 -5.72 2.90 -1.35
N ASN A 34 -5.09 3.89 -1.99
CA ASN A 34 -4.54 5.06 -1.29
C ASN A 34 -5.60 5.92 -0.61
N ALA A 35 -6.84 5.95 -1.12
CA ALA A 35 -7.92 6.73 -0.56
C ALA A 35 -8.30 6.29 0.87
N ILE A 36 -8.13 5.00 1.19
CA ILE A 36 -8.54 4.43 2.49
C ILE A 36 -7.31 4.20 3.38
N TYR A 37 -6.24 3.63 2.81
CA TYR A 37 -5.10 3.15 3.60
C TYR A 37 -3.89 4.08 3.55
N GLY A 38 -3.94 5.13 2.74
CA GLY A 38 -2.77 5.96 2.45
C GLY A 38 -1.75 5.25 1.55
N PRO A 39 -0.50 5.75 1.50
CA PRO A 39 0.58 5.12 0.73
C PRO A 39 0.86 3.68 1.19
N ILE A 40 0.81 2.73 0.26
CA ILE A 40 1.13 1.32 0.52
C ILE A 40 2.45 0.98 -0.16
N TYR A 41 3.42 0.50 0.61
CA TYR A 41 4.73 0.11 0.11
C TYR A 41 4.84 -1.41 0.01
N ASN A 42 5.56 -1.89 -1.01
CA ASN A 42 5.96 -3.30 -1.17
C ASN A 42 4.82 -4.32 -1.04
N LEU A 43 3.63 -3.99 -1.56
CA LEU A 43 2.43 -4.86 -1.47
C LEU A 43 2.67 -6.27 -2.03
N PHE A 44 3.41 -6.38 -3.13
CA PHE A 44 3.70 -7.67 -3.75
C PHE A 44 4.61 -8.55 -2.87
N ASP A 45 5.63 -7.95 -2.24
CA ASP A 45 6.53 -8.69 -1.34
C ASP A 45 5.80 -9.04 -0.03
N ALA A 46 5.00 -8.12 0.50
CA ALA A 46 4.11 -8.41 1.63
C ALA A 46 3.16 -9.57 1.33
N HIS A 47 2.66 -9.69 0.09
CA HIS A 47 1.87 -10.85 -0.32
C HIS A 47 2.68 -12.14 -0.34
N LYS A 48 3.90 -12.15 -0.89
CA LYS A 48 4.78 -13.33 -0.89
C LYS A 48 5.12 -13.79 0.52
N GLU A 49 5.30 -12.84 1.43
CA GLU A 49 5.66 -13.08 2.83
C GLU A 49 4.44 -13.40 3.71
N GLY A 50 3.22 -13.43 3.15
CA GLY A 50 2.01 -13.73 3.91
C GLY A 50 1.64 -12.66 4.95
N LYS A 51 2.08 -11.41 4.76
CA LYS A 51 1.83 -10.31 5.71
C LYS A 51 0.39 -9.84 5.69
N VAL A 52 -0.02 -9.22 6.79
CA VAL A 52 -1.33 -8.60 6.99
C VAL A 52 -1.17 -7.11 7.24
N LEU A 53 -2.00 -6.29 6.60
CA LEU A 53 -2.07 -4.85 6.83
C LEU A 53 -2.91 -4.61 8.09
N VAL A 54 -2.37 -3.86 9.04
CA VAL A 54 -2.99 -3.59 10.34
C VAL A 54 -3.06 -2.09 10.58
N GLU A 55 -4.20 -1.67 11.13
CA GLU A 55 -4.46 -0.28 11.54
C GLU A 55 -3.83 0.01 12.90
N LEU A 56 -2.78 0.84 12.94
CA LEU A 56 -2.22 1.41 14.15
C LEU A 56 -2.94 2.73 14.44
N CYS A 57 -3.94 2.70 15.32
CA CYS A 57 -4.48 3.92 15.91
C CYS A 57 -3.75 4.15 17.24
N SER A 58 -3.17 5.34 17.43
CA SER A 58 -2.59 5.72 18.72
C SER A 58 -3.73 5.82 19.75
N PRO A 59 -3.69 5.08 20.86
CA PRO A 59 -4.51 5.42 22.00
C PRO A 59 -3.97 6.76 22.53
N ASN A 60 -4.82 7.78 22.59
CA ASN A 60 -4.52 9.08 23.21
C ASN A 60 -3.83 8.85 24.57
N THR A 61 -2.50 8.96 24.60
CA THR A 61 -1.71 8.89 25.82
C THR A 61 -0.84 10.14 25.83
N LYS A 62 -1.21 11.09 26.71
CA LYS A 62 -0.35 12.23 27.03
C LYS A 62 0.95 11.72 27.67
N ALA A 63 2.04 12.46 27.44
CA ALA A 63 3.40 12.35 28.00
C ALA A 63 4.33 11.38 27.21
N ILE A 64 5.59 11.68 26.87
CA ILE A 64 6.61 12.57 27.45
C ILE A 64 7.56 13.06 26.35
N ASP A 65 8.11 14.27 26.50
CA ASP A 65 9.18 14.88 25.72
C ASP A 65 10.46 14.01 25.63
N ALA A 66 10.93 13.74 24.42
CA ALA A 66 12.36 13.61 24.10
C ALA A 66 12.55 13.80 22.60
N GLY A 67 13.30 14.83 22.22
CA GLY A 67 13.30 15.44 20.90
C GLY A 67 13.66 14.54 19.71
N SER A 68 12.92 14.73 18.62
CA SER A 68 13.38 14.47 17.26
C SER A 68 12.55 15.32 16.30
N CYS A 69 13.24 16.03 15.41
CA CYS A 69 12.65 16.83 14.37
C CYS A 69 11.94 15.94 13.34
N LEU A 70 10.61 16.09 13.22
CA LEU A 70 9.89 15.67 12.02
C LEU A 70 8.70 16.59 11.82
N ASP A 71 8.63 17.16 10.62
CA ASP A 71 7.60 18.09 10.17
C ASP A 71 6.19 17.64 10.54
N SER A 72 5.52 18.44 11.37
CA SER A 72 4.07 18.70 11.37
C SER A 72 3.15 17.54 10.96
N ILE A 73 3.18 16.40 11.66
CA ILE A 73 2.21 15.32 11.44
C ILE A 73 0.96 15.57 12.27
N ASP A 74 -0.14 15.76 11.55
CA ASP A 74 -1.52 15.77 12.04
C ASP A 74 -1.75 14.57 12.98
N SER A 75 -1.83 14.85 14.27
CA SER A 75 -1.61 13.89 15.37
C SER A 75 -2.79 12.94 15.64
N ASN A 76 -3.63 12.68 14.64
CA ASN A 76 -4.82 11.85 14.77
C ASN A 76 -5.05 10.86 13.59
N ALA A 77 -4.09 10.70 12.69
CA ALA A 77 -4.22 9.77 11.56
C ALA A 77 -3.90 8.32 11.97
N CYS A 78 -4.84 7.40 11.80
CA CYS A 78 -4.56 5.97 11.90
C CYS A 78 -3.58 5.57 10.79
N ARG A 79 -2.47 4.94 11.17
CA ARG A 79 -1.40 4.53 10.24
C ARG A 79 -1.55 3.05 9.91
N TRP A 80 -1.53 2.71 8.63
CA TRP A 80 -1.58 1.31 8.19
C TRP A 80 -0.18 0.78 7.94
N VAL A 81 0.14 -0.40 8.49
CA VAL A 81 1.45 -1.05 8.29
C VAL A 81 1.28 -2.55 8.06
N PHE A 82 2.19 -3.13 7.27
CA PHE A 82 2.27 -4.59 7.13
C PHE A 82 3.02 -5.20 8.30
N VAL A 83 2.44 -6.24 8.88
CA VAL A 83 3.04 -7.06 9.94
C VAL A 83 2.90 -8.54 9.60
N GLU A 84 3.73 -9.37 10.20
CA GLU A 84 3.58 -10.82 10.11
C GLU A 84 2.31 -11.27 10.84
N GLU A 85 1.61 -12.25 10.27
CA GLU A 85 0.33 -12.74 10.81
C GLU A 85 0.45 -13.23 12.27
N GLY A 86 1.59 -13.87 12.60
CA GLY A 86 1.87 -14.38 13.95
C GLY A 86 2.24 -13.31 14.99
N HIS A 87 2.61 -12.10 14.57
CA HIS A 87 3.02 -11.01 15.48
C HIS A 87 1.84 -10.15 15.98
N CYS A 88 0.61 -10.47 15.58
CA CYS A 88 -0.57 -9.71 15.94
C CYS A 88 -1.15 -10.11 17.31
N THR A 89 -0.37 -10.01 18.39
CA THR A 89 -0.75 -10.39 19.75
C THR A 89 -0.71 -9.23 20.74
N SER A 90 -1.31 -8.07 20.41
CA SER A 90 -1.64 -7.07 21.43
C SER A 90 -3.06 -7.32 21.96
N LYS A 91 -3.16 -7.69 23.24
CA LYS A 91 -4.41 -7.67 24.00
C LYS A 91 -4.91 -6.22 24.08
N GLY A 92 -5.88 -5.85 23.23
CA GLY A 92 -6.58 -4.58 23.34
C GLY A 92 -6.96 -3.98 21.99
N SER A 93 -8.26 -4.04 21.69
CA SER A 93 -8.94 -3.51 20.49
C SER A 93 -8.89 -4.37 19.22
N PRO A 94 -10.02 -4.50 18.48
CA PRO A 94 -10.05 -5.15 17.19
C PRO A 94 -9.40 -4.22 16.15
N HIS A 95 -8.08 -4.30 16.01
CA HIS A 95 -7.42 -3.68 14.86
C HIS A 95 -7.95 -4.33 13.59
N LYS A 96 -8.43 -3.54 12.63
CA LYS A 96 -8.80 -4.06 11.30
C LYS A 96 -7.55 -4.70 10.69
N LYS A 97 -7.66 -5.99 10.33
CA LYS A 97 -6.59 -6.75 9.67
C LYS A 97 -7.03 -7.09 8.26
N LEU A 98 -6.14 -6.86 7.29
CA LEU A 98 -6.40 -7.17 5.89
C LEU A 98 -5.20 -7.91 5.29
N PRO A 99 -5.34 -9.18 4.89
CA PRO A 99 -4.28 -9.91 4.20
C PRO A 99 -3.78 -9.19 2.96
N ALA A 100 -2.45 -9.15 2.76
CA ALA A 100 -1.83 -8.58 1.57
C ALA A 100 -2.34 -9.25 0.28
N SER A 101 -2.64 -10.55 0.33
CA SER A 101 -3.25 -11.30 -0.77
C SER A 101 -4.61 -10.74 -1.20
N MET A 102 -5.40 -10.20 -0.26
CA MET A 102 -6.68 -9.58 -0.56
C MET A 102 -6.49 -8.21 -1.21
N LEU A 103 -5.52 -7.43 -0.72
CA LEU A 103 -5.18 -6.12 -1.28
C LEU A 103 -4.62 -6.25 -2.69
N LEU A 104 -3.69 -7.18 -2.94
CA LEU A 104 -3.14 -7.42 -4.27
C LEU A 104 -4.23 -7.87 -5.25
N ARG A 105 -5.12 -8.79 -4.83
CA ARG A 105 -6.26 -9.23 -5.65
C ARG A 105 -7.27 -8.11 -5.92
N LYS A 106 -7.32 -7.08 -5.07
CA LYS A 106 -8.18 -5.89 -5.20
C LYS A 106 -7.46 -4.69 -5.80
N LEU A 107 -6.20 -4.81 -6.21
CA LEU A 107 -5.51 -3.76 -6.96
C LEU A 107 -6.18 -3.66 -8.34
N ARG A 108 -6.59 -2.45 -8.74
CA ARG A 108 -7.35 -2.21 -9.98
C ARG A 108 -6.67 -1.20 -10.89
N TRP A 109 -6.02 -0.20 -10.31
CA TRP A 109 -5.31 0.82 -11.07
C TRP A 109 -4.11 1.35 -10.29
N SER A 110 -3.12 1.83 -11.04
CA SER A 110 -2.06 2.70 -10.57
C SER A 110 -1.89 3.83 -11.58
N THR A 111 -1.77 5.07 -11.11
CA THR A 111 -1.56 6.26 -11.96
C THR A 111 -0.08 6.58 -12.08
N LEU A 112 0.40 6.75 -13.31
CA LEU A 112 1.80 7.04 -13.62
C LEU A 112 1.96 8.48 -14.09
N GLY A 113 3.03 9.16 -13.66
CA GLY A 113 3.30 10.55 -14.05
C GLY A 113 2.32 11.54 -13.40
N LEU A 114 1.65 12.37 -14.22
CA LEU A 114 0.62 13.30 -13.72
C LEU A 114 -0.55 12.51 -13.15
N GLN A 115 -0.83 12.73 -11.86
CA GLN A 115 -1.79 11.94 -11.13
C GLN A 115 -3.22 12.38 -11.48
N PHE A 116 -4.00 11.47 -12.05
CA PHE A 116 -5.41 11.72 -12.36
C PHE A 116 -6.25 11.82 -11.06
N ASP A 117 -7.19 12.75 -11.02
CA ASP A 117 -8.11 12.95 -9.91
C ASP A 117 -9.52 12.50 -10.30
N TRP A 118 -9.93 11.34 -9.79
CA TRP A 118 -11.24 10.73 -10.07
C TRP A 118 -12.42 11.40 -9.35
N SER A 119 -12.17 12.40 -8.50
CA SER A 119 -13.23 13.10 -7.74
C SER A 119 -13.78 14.35 -8.42
N LYS A 120 -13.16 14.78 -9.52
CA LYS A 120 -13.55 15.92 -10.34
C LYS A 120 -14.26 15.45 -11.60
#